data_AF-A0AAV3UM20-F1
#
_entry.id   AF-A0AAV3UM20-F1
#
_cell.length_a   1.000
_cell.length_b   1.000
_cell.length_c   1.000
_cell.angle_alpha   90.00
_cell.angle_beta   90.00
_cell.angle_gamma   90.00
#
_symmetry.space_group_name_H-M   'P 1'
#
loop_
_entity.id
_entity.type
_entity.pdbx_description
1 polymer ?
#
loop_
_entity_poly.entity_id
_entity_poly.type
_entity_poly.pdbx_seq_one_letter_code
_entity_poly.pdbx_strand_id
1 'polypeptide(L)' 'MARIKRLLTVLLALVGVSFVVHYALFESLPLGKPQLMEKKSDEAEAAVQ' A
#
# COMPACT_ATOMS: atom_id res chain seq x y z
N MET A 1 7.23 -29.35 7.56
CA MET A 1 7.53 -28.10 6.80
C MET A 1 6.54 -27.77 5.68
N ALA A 2 6.10 -28.72 4.83
CA ALA A 2 5.23 -28.42 3.68
C ALA A 2 3.86 -27.78 4.05
N ARG A 3 3.26 -28.16 5.17
CA ARG A 3 1.97 -27.60 5.64
C ARG A 3 2.08 -26.13 6.05
N ILE A 4 3.17 -25.74 6.69
CA ILE A 4 3.43 -24.34 7.11
C ILE A 4 3.63 -23.46 5.89
N LYS A 5 4.41 -23.93 4.90
CA LYS A 5 4.59 -23.20 3.63
C LYS A 5 3.24 -23.00 2.91
N ARG A 6 2.41 -24.04 2.85
CA ARG A 6 1.06 -23.96 2.27
C ARG A 6 0.18 -22.96 3.01
N LEU A 7 0.20 -22.98 4.34
CA LEU A 7 -0.58 -22.05 5.17
C LEU A 7 -0.13 -20.60 4.96
N LEU A 8 1.19 -20.38 4.87
CA LEU A 8 1.77 -19.07 4.60
C LEU A 8 1.39 -18.56 3.20
N THR A 9 1.41 -19.42 2.18
CA THR A 9 0.98 -19.05 0.82
C THR A 9 -0.48 -18.64 0.78
N VAL A 10 -1.36 -19.36 1.50
CA VAL A 10 -2.78 -19.00 1.61
C VAL A 10 -2.95 -17.65 2.31
N LEU A 11 -2.23 -17.42 3.40
CA LEU A 11 -2.22 -16.13 4.10
C LEU A 11 -1.77 -14.98 3.18
N LEU A 12 -0.70 -15.18 2.41
CA LEU A 12 -0.22 -14.18 1.45
C LEU A 12 -1.26 -13.87 0.37
N ALA A 13 -1.93 -14.90 -0.15
CA ALA A 13 -2.98 -14.73 -1.14
C ALA A 13 -4.17 -13.93 -0.57
N LEU A 14 -4.60 -14.23 0.66
CA LEU A 14 -5.68 -13.50 1.32
C LEU A 14 -5.32 -12.03 1.56
N VAL A 15 -4.09 -11.75 1.97
CA VAL A 15 -3.59 -10.37 2.13
C VAL A 15 -3.60 -9.64 0.77
N GLY A 16 -3.09 -10.28 -0.28
CA GLY A 16 -3.09 -9.70 -1.63
C GLY A 16 -4.49 -9.37 -2.12
N VAL A 17 -5.46 -10.27 -1.95
CA VAL A 17 -6.87 -10.02 -2.31
C VAL A 17 -7.44 -8.84 -1.55
N SER A 18 -7.17 -8.73 -0.24
CA SER A 18 -7.61 -7.60 0.57
C SER A 18 -7.09 -6.26 0.03
N PHE A 19 -5.83 -6.21 -0.40
CA PHE A 19 -5.23 -5.01 -1.00
C PHE A 19 -5.91 -4.63 -2.31
N VAL A 20 -6.20 -5.60 -3.18
CA VAL A 20 -6.89 -5.34 -4.46
C VAL A 20 -8.30 -4.80 -4.20
N VAL A 21 -9.05 -5.41 -3.29
CA VAL A 21 -10.40 -4.95 -2.93
C VAL A 21 -10.36 -3.54 -2.34
N HIS A 22 -9.42 -3.27 -1.44
CA HIS A 22 -9.27 -1.93 -0.86
C HIS A 22 -8.90 -0.90 -1.92
N TYR A 23 -7.96 -1.22 -2.81
CA TYR A 23 -7.58 -0.32 -3.90
C TYR A 23 -8.75 -0.05 -4.85
N ALA A 24 -9.56 -1.06 -5.17
CA ALA A 24 -10.74 -0.88 -6.02
C ALA A 24 -11.82 0.00 -5.38
N LEU A 25 -11.95 -0.02 -4.06
CA LEU A 25 -12.98 0.76 -3.33
C LEU A 25 -12.53 2.18 -2.98
N PHE A 26 -11.24 2.37 -2.69
CA PHE A 26 -10.72 3.62 -2.13
C PHE A 26 -9.68 4.30 -3.03
N GLU A 27 -9.37 3.72 -4.20
CA GLU A 27 -8.31 4.17 -5.14
C GLU A 27 -6.95 4.44 -4.47
N SER A 28 -6.74 3.85 -3.29
CA SER A 28 -5.59 4.08 -2.43
C SER A 28 -5.13 2.78 -1.79
N LEU A 29 -3.85 2.70 -1.49
CA LEU A 29 -3.29 1.54 -0.79
C LEU A 29 -3.64 1.63 0.71
N PRO A 30 -3.95 0.51 1.37
CA PRO A 30 -4.33 0.48 2.78
C PRO A 30 -3.19 0.86 3.74
N LEU A 31 -1.98 1.12 3.21
CA LEU A 31 -0.78 1.44 3.98
C LEU A 31 -0.64 2.93 4.31
N GLY A 32 -1.65 3.74 3.97
CA GLY A 32 -1.63 5.19 4.18
C GLY A 32 -0.69 5.91 3.19
N LYS A 33 -0.79 7.24 3.13
CA LYS A 33 0.11 8.03 2.29
C LYS A 33 1.53 7.97 2.88
N PRO A 34 2.58 7.78 2.06
CA PRO A 34 3.96 7.80 2.54
C PRO A 34 4.28 9.19 3.11
N GLN A 35 4.46 9.27 4.43
CA GLN A 35 4.83 10.52 5.14
C GLN A 35 6.15 11.15 4.64
N LEU A 36 6.91 10.45 3.81
CA LEU A 36 8.13 10.93 3.16
C LEU A 36 7.89 11.77 1.91
N MET A 37 6.69 11.76 1.33
CA MET A 37 6.37 12.57 0.14
C MET A 37 5.85 13.97 0.49
N GLU A 38 5.23 14.16 1.66
CA GLU A 38 4.64 15.46 2.04
C GLU A 38 5.70 16.56 2.26
N LYS A 39 6.90 16.21 2.75
CA LYS A 39 7.97 17.20 2.97
C LYS A 39 8.61 17.75 1.69
N LYS A 40 8.36 17.16 0.52
CA LYS A 40 9.02 17.58 -0.74
C LYS A 40 8.08 18.17 -1.77
N SER A 41 6.77 17.99 -1.60
CA SER A 41 5.76 18.61 -2.45
C SER A 41 5.53 20.08 -2.11
N ASP A 42 5.61 20.46 -0.83
CA ASP A 42 5.38 21.85 -0.40
C ASP A 42 6.52 22.81 -0.79
N GLU A 43 7.75 22.34 -1.00
CA GLU A 43 8.87 23.17 -1.48
C GLU A 43 8.89 23.36 -3.00
N ALA A 44 8.28 22.47 -3.77
CA ALA A 44 8.26 22.56 -5.23
C ALA A 44 7.18 23.53 -5.75
N GLU A 45 6.08 23.71 -5.00
CA GLU A 45 5.00 24.65 -5.37
C GLU A 45 5.25 26.10 -4.90
N ALA A 46 6.20 26.33 -3.99
CA ALA A 46 6.57 27.67 -3.50
C ALA A 46 7.66 28.38 -4.33
N ALA A 47 8.34 27.69 -5.25
CA ALA A 47 9.43 28.24 -6.08
C ALA A 47 8.99 28.69 -7.49
N VAL A 48 7.68 28.65 -7.78
CA VAL A 48 7.09 29.08 -9.08
C VAL A 48 6.02 30.17 -8.89
N GLN A 49 6.10 30.96 -7.82
CA GLN A 49 5.41 32.26 -7.71
C GLN A 49 6.43 33.39 -7.56
#